data_AF-A0AAF0C9N7-F1
#
_entry.id   AF-A0AAF0C9N7-F1
#
_cell.length_a   1.000
_cell.length_b   1.000
_cell.length_c   1.000
_cell.angle_alpha   90.00
_cell.angle_beta   90.00
_cell.angle_gamma   90.00
#
_symmetry.space_group_name_H-M   'P 1'
#
loop_
_entity.id
_entity.type
_entity.pdbx_description
1 polymer ?
#
loop_
_entity_poly.entity_id
_entity_poly.type
_entity_poly.pdbx_seq_one_letter_code
_entity_poly.pdbx_strand_id
1 'polypeptide(L)'
;MTDDITPPEEQKPVASELLTLTDDFAGFSADCAFYCDALAAIAEDLEDVDDYTGYGIRRYSDTLKEQVILMDRRIHELQRRIAAQTDA
;
A
#
# COMPACT_ATOMS: atom_id res chain seq x y z
N MET A 1 -38.36 14.49 5.17
CA MET A 1 -37.43 13.38 4.97
C MET A 1 -36.27 13.99 4.23
N THR A 2 -35.22 14.32 4.98
CA THR A 2 -34.12 15.19 4.58
C THR A 2 -33.27 14.54 3.51
N ASP A 3 -33.02 15.27 2.41
CA ASP A 3 -32.02 14.93 1.42
C ASP A 3 -30.66 14.75 2.13
N ASP A 4 -30.13 13.54 2.05
CA ASP A 4 -28.77 13.20 2.47
C ASP A 4 -27.79 13.81 1.45
N ILE A 5 -27.51 15.10 1.63
CA ILE A 5 -26.44 15.78 0.90
C ILE A 5 -25.14 15.37 1.57
N THR A 6 -24.61 14.20 1.17
CA THR A 6 -23.19 13.91 1.38
C THR A 6 -22.42 15.02 0.65
N PRO A 7 -21.57 15.82 1.33
CA PRO A 7 -20.81 16.85 0.66
C PRO A 7 -19.97 16.18 -0.44
N PRO A 8 -19.82 16.79 -1.62
CA PRO A 8 -18.87 16.28 -2.61
C PRO A 8 -17.51 16.25 -1.91
N GLU A 9 -16.89 15.06 -1.80
CA GLU A 9 -15.56 14.95 -1.22
C GLU A 9 -14.63 15.90 -1.99
N GLU A 10 -14.18 16.95 -1.31
CA GLU A 10 -13.23 17.90 -1.87
C GLU A 10 -11.99 17.10 -2.26
N GLN A 11 -11.76 16.94 -3.57
CA GLN A 11 -10.57 16.24 -4.06
C GLN A 11 -9.34 16.96 -3.49
N LYS A 12 -8.55 16.23 -2.71
CA LYS A 12 -7.32 16.77 -2.13
C LYS A 12 -6.41 17.26 -3.27
N PRO A 13 -5.61 18.31 -3.03
CA PRO A 13 -4.61 18.74 -4.01
C PRO A 13 -3.70 17.57 -4.38
N VAL A 14 -3.40 17.41 -5.67
CA VAL A 14 -2.53 16.34 -6.20
C VAL A 14 -1.19 16.26 -5.45
N ALA A 15 -0.61 17.42 -5.12
CA ALA A 15 0.64 17.49 -4.35
C ALA A 15 0.51 16.90 -2.93
N SER A 16 -0.62 17.13 -2.27
CA SER A 16 -0.89 16.56 -0.93
C SER A 16 -1.06 15.05 -0.99
N GLU A 17 -1.75 14.53 -2.02
CA GLU A 17 -1.93 13.09 -2.19
C GLU A 17 -0.64 12.38 -2.59
N LEU A 18 0.20 13.03 -3.40
CA LEU A 18 1.53 12.53 -3.73
C LEU A 18 2.43 12.45 -2.50
N LEU A 19 2.36 13.45 -1.60
CA LEU A 19 3.07 13.42 -0.33
C LEU A 19 2.62 12.22 0.52
N THR A 20 1.31 12.06 0.71
CA THR A 20 0.76 10.90 1.44
C THR A 20 1.17 9.58 0.80
N LEU A 21 1.15 9.47 -0.53
CA LEU A 21 1.59 8.26 -1.23
C LEU A 21 3.09 7.98 -1.01
N THR A 22 3.91 9.03 -0.88
CA THR A 22 5.34 8.89 -0.59
C THR A 22 5.56 8.39 0.84
N ASP A 23 4.81 8.90 1.80
CA ASP A 23 4.84 8.44 3.19
C ASP A 23 4.38 6.97 3.29
N ASP A 24 3.28 6.62 2.60
CA ASP A 24 2.76 5.26 2.53
C ASP A 24 3.79 4.30 1.90
N PHE A 25 4.46 4.73 0.83
CA PHE A 25 5.52 3.95 0.19
C PHE A 25 6.71 3.72 1.11
N ALA A 26 7.10 4.72 1.91
CA ALA A 26 8.17 4.57 2.88
C ALA A 26 7.81 3.48 3.92
N GLY A 27 6.59 3.51 4.45
CA GLY A 27 6.08 2.46 5.36
C GLY A 27 6.09 1.07 4.71
N PHE A 28 5.51 0.94 3.52
CA PHE A 28 5.52 -0.31 2.75
C PHE A 28 6.93 -0.84 2.51
N SER A 29 7.87 0.03 2.16
CA SER A 29 9.25 -0.38 1.90
C SER A 29 9.95 -0.92 3.15
N ALA A 30 9.67 -0.34 4.32
CA ALA A 30 10.15 -0.84 5.60
C ALA A 30 9.53 -2.20 5.93
N ASP A 31 8.23 -2.37 5.68
CA ASP A 31 7.52 -3.64 5.88
C ASP A 31 8.06 -4.75 4.98
N CYS A 32 8.41 -4.44 3.72
CA CYS A 32 9.07 -5.37 2.82
C CYS A 32 10.46 -5.77 3.32
N ALA A 33 11.27 -4.81 3.77
CA ALA A 33 12.60 -5.10 4.30
C ALA A 33 12.51 -6.02 5.54
N PHE A 34 11.65 -5.67 6.48
CA PHE A 34 11.39 -6.48 7.68
C PHE A 34 10.94 -7.91 7.32
N TYR A 35 10.04 -8.05 6.35
CA TYR A 35 9.56 -9.36 5.92
C TYR A 35 10.67 -10.20 5.28
N CYS A 36 11.54 -9.60 4.46
CA CYS A 36 12.70 -10.27 3.91
C CYS A 36 13.68 -10.73 4.99
N ASP A 37 13.97 -9.88 5.98
CA ASP A 37 14.86 -10.21 7.10
C ASP A 37 14.28 -11.35 7.95
N ALA A 38 12.97 -11.32 8.21
CA ALA A 38 12.27 -12.38 8.93
C ALA A 38 12.35 -13.72 8.18
N LEU A 39 12.13 -13.73 6.86
CA LEU A 39 12.26 -14.93 6.04
C LEU A 39 13.69 -15.46 6.00
N ALA A 40 14.69 -14.58 5.94
CA ALA A 40 16.10 -14.98 5.99
C ALA A 40 16.45 -15.64 7.33
N ALA A 41 16.02 -15.05 8.45
CA ALA A 41 16.23 -15.62 9.78
C ALA A 41 15.58 -17.00 9.93
N ILE A 42 14.35 -17.16 9.45
CA ILE A 42 13.64 -18.45 9.46
C ILE A 42 14.38 -19.50 8.61
N ALA A 43 14.90 -19.10 7.44
CA ALA A 43 15.64 -20.02 6.57
C ALA A 43 17.00 -20.43 7.14
N GLU A 44 17.66 -19.57 7.91
CA GLU A 44 18.95 -19.85 8.55
C GLU A 44 18.83 -20.82 9.74
N ASP A 45 17.70 -20.83 10.45
CA ASP A 45 17.51 -21.67 11.64
C ASP A 45 17.31 -23.17 11.31
N LEU A 46 17.25 -23.55 10.03
CA LEU A 46 17.03 -24.92 9.53
C LEU A 46 15.79 -25.64 10.12
N GLU A 47 14.93 -24.94 10.86
CA GLU A 47 13.73 -25.51 11.48
C GLU A 47 12.61 -25.70 10.46
N ASP A 48 11.87 -26.81 10.61
CA ASP A 48 10.59 -27.00 9.93
C ASP A 48 9.64 -25.89 10.37
N VAL A 49 9.25 -25.04 9.41
CA VAL A 49 8.28 -23.97 9.62
C VAL A 49 6.95 -24.59 10.03
N ASP A 50 6.53 -24.36 11.28
CA ASP A 50 5.25 -24.85 11.76
C ASP A 50 4.07 -24.18 11.03
N ASP A 51 2.89 -24.80 11.07
CA ASP A 51 1.70 -24.35 10.36
C ASP A 51 1.28 -22.91 10.73
N TYR A 52 1.48 -22.46 11.97
CA TYR A 52 1.15 -21.10 12.40
C TYR A 52 2.13 -20.09 11.84
N THR A 53 3.43 -20.42 11.86
CA THR A 53 4.47 -19.59 11.25
C THR A 53 4.27 -19.49 9.73
N GLY A 54 3.98 -20.61 9.06
CA GLY A 54 3.66 -20.64 7.63
C GLY A 54 2.40 -19.83 7.29
N TYR A 55 1.37 -19.89 8.14
CA TYR A 55 0.17 -19.04 8.00
C TYR A 55 0.51 -17.55 8.12
N GLY A 56 1.34 -17.18 9.10
CA GLY A 56 1.80 -15.80 9.31
C GLY A 56 2.53 -15.24 8.09
N ILE A 57 3.48 -16.00 7.55
CA ILE A 57 4.21 -15.71 6.31
C ILE A 57 3.22 -15.42 5.17
N ARG A 58 2.29 -16.36 4.92
CA ARG A 58 1.31 -16.22 3.84
C ARG A 58 0.43 -14.99 4.00
N ARG A 59 -0.11 -14.77 5.20
CA ARG A 59 -0.99 -13.64 5.51
C ARG A 59 -0.28 -12.31 5.31
N TYR A 60 0.97 -12.21 5.77
CA TYR A 60 1.76 -10.99 5.62
C TYR A 60 2.11 -10.73 4.14
N SER A 61 2.50 -11.78 3.41
CA SER A 61 2.70 -11.69 1.95
C SER A 61 1.46 -11.18 1.22
N ASP A 62 0.27 -11.69 1.57
CA ASP A 62 -0.98 -11.27 0.95
C ASP A 62 -1.30 -9.79 1.30
N THR A 63 -0.99 -9.35 2.51
CA THR A 63 -1.13 -7.94 2.92
C THR A 63 -0.23 -7.01 2.11
N LEU A 64 1.06 -7.38 1.93
CA LEU A 64 1.99 -6.61 1.10
C LEU A 64 1.54 -6.53 -0.37
N LYS A 65 0.97 -7.62 -0.92
CA LYS A 65 0.41 -7.63 -2.28
C LYS A 65 -0.78 -6.67 -2.40
N GLU A 66 -1.67 -6.65 -1.42
CA GLU A 66 -2.80 -5.71 -1.43
C GLU A 66 -2.33 -4.27 -1.38
N GLN A 67 -1.33 -3.96 -0.53
CA GLN A 67 -0.76 -2.62 -0.42
C GLN A 67 -0.12 -2.16 -1.73
N VAL A 68 0.68 -3.00 -2.41
CA VAL A 68 1.29 -2.62 -3.70
C VAL A 68 0.24 -2.36 -4.79
N ILE A 69 -0.83 -3.16 -4.83
CA ILE A 69 -1.95 -2.95 -5.77
C ILE A 69 -2.66 -1.62 -5.50
N LEU A 70 -2.89 -1.28 -4.23
CA LEU A 70 -3.54 -0.01 -3.87
C LEU A 70 -2.67 1.19 -4.22
N MET A 71 -1.37 1.13 -3.94
CA MET A 71 -0.42 2.18 -4.33
C MET A 71 -0.36 2.34 -5.85
N ASP A 72 -0.26 1.24 -6.60
CA ASP A 72 -0.24 1.27 -8.07
C ASP A 72 -1.49 1.95 -8.65
N ARG A 73 -2.68 1.61 -8.13
CA ARG A 73 -3.93 2.28 -8.53
C ARG A 73 -3.91 3.77 -8.24
N ARG A 74 -3.41 4.18 -7.07
CA ARG A 74 -3.29 5.59 -6.68
C ARG A 74 -2.30 6.36 -7.56
N ILE A 75 -1.18 5.74 -7.94
CA ILE A 75 -0.21 6.31 -8.88
C ILE A 75 -0.89 6.61 -10.21
N HIS A 76 -1.58 5.61 -10.79
CA HIS A 76 -2.26 5.77 -12.08
C HIS A 76 -3.37 6.82 -12.02
N GLU A 77 -4.10 6.93 -10.92
CA GLU A 77 -5.11 7.96 -10.73
C GLU A 77 -4.51 9.37 -10.66
N LEU A 78 -3.44 9.55 -9.89
CA LEU A 78 -2.72 10.82 -9.81
C LEU A 78 -2.15 11.23 -11.17
N GLN A 79 -1.56 10.28 -11.92
CA GLN A 79 -1.05 10.53 -13.27
C GLN A 79 -2.14 11.00 -14.23
N ARG A 80 -3.33 10.37 -14.20
CA ARG A 80 -4.48 10.81 -15.00
C ARG A 80 -4.91 12.23 -14.66
N ARG A 81 -4.96 12.56 -13.36
CA ARG A 81 -5.35 13.91 -12.89
C ARG A 81 -4.33 14.97 -13.26
N ILE A 82 -3.03 14.65 -13.20
CA ILE A 82 -1.95 15.55 -13.65
C ILE A 82 -2.05 15.81 -15.15
N ALA A 83 -2.26 14.77 -15.96
CA ALA A 83 -2.44 14.92 -17.40
C ALA A 83 -3.65 15.81 -17.73
N ALA A 84 -4.80 15.58 -17.09
CA ALA A 84 -5.99 16.39 -17.27
C ALA A 84 -5.82 17.87 -16.88
N GLN A 85 -4.92 18.19 -15.94
CA GLN A 85 -4.60 19.57 -15.58
C GLN A 85 -3.62 20.24 -16.55
N THR A 86 -2.83 19.45 -17.29
CA THR A 86 -1.81 19.96 -18.22
C THR A 86 -2.41 20.21 -19.61
N ASP A 87 -3.48 19.51 -19.97
CA ASP A 87 -4.24 19.65 -21.22
C ASP A 87 -5.35 20.74 -21.15
N ALA A 88 -5.50 21.42 -20.00
CA ALA A 88 -6.49 22.47 -19.74
C ALA A 88 -5.86 23.87 -19.73
#